data_AF-A0A518IVT1-F1
#
_entry.id   AF-A0A518IVT1-F1
#
_cell.length_a   1.000
_cell.length_b   1.000
_cell.length_c   1.000
_cell.angle_alpha   90.00
_cell.angle_beta   90.00
_cell.angle_gamma   90.00
#
_symmetry.space_group_name_H-M   'P 1'
#
loop_
_entity.id
_entity.type
_entity.pdbx_description
1 polymer ?
#
loop_
_entity_poly.entity_id
_entity_poly.type
_entity_poly.pdbx_seq_one_letter_code
_entity_poly.pdbx_strand_id
1 'polypeptide(L)'
;MRWSIAKAVIIGLVLLSNVAVAQPLAEESLILSTQCGRFQLVLGRIKLDCFHYKKVRLHQATAAPSEDEEFLFVTANHGTPSLHYVRHLGQSKVTIDTTQNDCIRIEAKHQLPTDRTETLLIQQQASGPIEITHEIGEQSRQIQTASFWHLIAEEPELFETAVAPLLSLMFDRYRMDEFSDAIDQRLRAQAARSPEITKASVEQAVGQLADPDRRQRLAAQRQLASAGVGILPLLNQIDNKRLDAEQRQLIGKLKQRLTIDRHDTPDRVAAWLATDRGYWLRVSQDWTPQQRSDAHRYLVATCGRGLDVDPSAVAVRAPIAGH
;
A
#
# COMPACT_ATOMS: atom_id res chain seq x y z
N MET A 1 -11.75 -39.10 57.30
CA MET A 1 -10.40 -39.53 56.90
C MET A 1 -10.22 -39.24 55.42
N ARG A 2 -9.21 -38.42 55.09
CA ARG A 2 -8.58 -38.17 53.77
C ARG A 2 -9.30 -37.29 52.72
N TRP A 3 -8.51 -36.31 52.28
CA TRP A 3 -8.68 -35.23 51.31
C TRP A 3 -8.51 -35.67 49.83
N SER A 4 -9.04 -34.86 48.89
CA SER A 4 -8.34 -34.35 47.68
C SER A 4 -9.30 -33.41 46.91
N ILE A 5 -9.20 -32.07 46.98
CA ILE A 5 -8.40 -31.12 46.19
C ILE A 5 -8.65 -31.12 44.65
N ALA A 6 -9.31 -30.03 44.22
CA ALA A 6 -9.11 -29.16 43.04
C ALA A 6 -9.18 -29.70 41.59
N LYS A 7 -10.01 -29.04 40.77
CA LYS A 7 -9.60 -27.95 39.86
C LYS A 7 -10.83 -27.31 39.22
N ALA A 8 -11.22 -26.13 39.70
CA ALA A 8 -12.12 -25.23 38.96
C ALA A 8 -11.26 -24.45 37.96
N VAL A 9 -11.46 -24.69 36.67
CA VAL A 9 -10.89 -23.87 35.60
C VAL A 9 -11.81 -22.68 35.42
N ILE A 10 -11.42 -21.53 35.96
CA ILE A 10 -12.04 -20.24 35.65
C ILE A 10 -11.43 -19.80 34.33
N ILE A 11 -12.17 -19.98 33.23
CA ILE A 11 -11.86 -19.32 31.96
C ILE A 11 -12.32 -17.87 32.12
N GLY A 12 -11.37 -16.99 32.42
CA GLY A 12 -11.57 -15.55 32.37
C GLY A 12 -11.77 -15.12 30.92
N LEU A 13 -13.02 -14.91 30.54
CA LEU A 13 -13.41 -14.28 29.30
C LEU A 13 -13.02 -12.79 29.40
N VAL A 14 -11.85 -12.42 28.86
CA VAL A 14 -11.50 -11.01 28.66
C VAL A 14 -12.30 -10.51 27.47
N LEU A 15 -13.45 -9.91 27.75
CA LEU A 15 -14.19 -9.08 26.81
C LEU A 15 -13.32 -7.87 26.49
N LEU A 16 -12.57 -7.93 25.38
CA LEU A 16 -12.00 -6.75 24.75
C LEU A 16 -13.17 -5.97 24.16
N SER A 17 -13.70 -5.03 24.93
CA SER A 17 -14.61 -4.02 24.44
C SER A 17 -13.89 -3.27 23.31
N ASN A 18 -14.37 -3.44 22.07
CA ASN A 18 -14.06 -2.55 20.96
C ASN A 18 -14.62 -1.16 21.27
N VAL A 19 -13.90 -0.40 22.10
CA VAL A 19 -14.07 1.04 22.14
C VAL A 19 -13.38 1.55 20.89
N ALA A 20 -14.13 1.59 19.79
CA ALA A 20 -13.81 2.50 18.70
C ALA A 20 -13.82 3.89 19.33
N VAL A 21 -12.64 4.36 19.72
CA VAL A 21 -12.43 5.76 20.12
C VAL A 21 -12.75 6.54 18.85
N ALA A 22 -13.96 7.09 18.80
CA ALA A 22 -14.33 8.07 17.81
C ALA A 22 -13.37 9.24 18.01
N GLN A 23 -12.27 9.25 17.25
CA GLN A 23 -11.40 10.41 17.16
C GLN A 23 -12.28 11.57 16.69
N PRO A 24 -12.26 12.72 17.38
CA PRO A 24 -12.95 13.90 16.86
C PRO A 24 -12.43 14.13 15.44
N LEU A 25 -13.34 14.14 14.47
CA LEU A 25 -13.08 14.48 13.07
C LEU A 25 -12.36 15.84 13.08
N ALA A 26 -11.04 15.76 13.02
CA ALA A 26 -10.17 16.88 13.30
C ALA A 26 -10.28 17.91 12.18
N GLU A 27 -10.11 19.18 12.53
CA GLU A 27 -9.90 20.27 11.58
C GLU A 27 -8.93 19.84 10.47
N GLU A 28 -9.22 20.29 9.24
CA GLU A 28 -8.41 20.02 8.05
C GLU A 28 -6.93 20.29 8.35
N SER A 29 -6.05 19.32 8.07
CA SER A 29 -4.63 19.43 8.40
C SER A 29 -3.98 20.63 7.69
N LEU A 30 -2.89 21.16 8.25
CA LEU A 30 -2.05 22.15 7.58
C LEU A 30 -1.52 21.64 6.23
N ILE A 31 -1.32 20.33 6.07
CA ILE A 31 -0.93 19.75 4.77
C ILE A 31 -1.99 20.03 3.71
N LEU A 32 -3.26 19.73 4.03
CA LEU A 32 -4.39 19.86 3.10
C LEU A 32 -4.78 21.33 2.88
N SER A 33 -4.94 22.09 3.97
CA SER A 33 -5.43 23.47 3.92
C SER A 33 -4.45 24.44 3.25
N THR A 34 -3.13 24.22 3.38
CA THR A 34 -2.12 25.15 2.87
C THR A 34 -1.62 24.79 1.48
N GLN A 35 -1.82 23.55 1.04
CA GLN A 35 -1.31 23.01 -0.23
C GLN A 35 0.20 23.25 -0.43
N CYS A 36 0.99 23.36 0.65
CA CYS A 36 2.44 23.59 0.58
C CYS A 36 3.21 22.39 0.01
N GLY A 37 2.59 21.21 -0.02
CA GLY A 37 3.04 20.02 -0.72
C GLY A 37 1.81 19.18 -1.10
N ARG A 38 1.85 18.53 -2.26
CA ARG A 38 0.77 17.65 -2.71
C ARG A 38 1.24 16.21 -2.58
N PHE A 39 0.56 15.45 -1.72
CA PHE A 39 0.75 14.00 -1.70
C PHE A 39 -0.07 13.35 -2.80
N GLN A 40 0.50 12.33 -3.44
CA GLN A 40 -0.21 11.46 -4.37
C GLN A 40 0.17 10.00 -4.13
N LEU A 41 -0.79 9.09 -4.30
CA LEU A 41 -0.47 7.67 -4.44
C LEU A 41 -0.03 7.39 -5.88
N VAL A 42 1.09 6.69 -6.03
CA VAL A 42 1.62 6.17 -7.30
C VAL A 42 1.91 4.69 -7.13
N LEU A 43 1.08 3.85 -7.74
CA LEU A 43 1.05 2.39 -7.58
C LEU A 43 1.00 1.97 -6.11
N GLY A 44 0.16 2.67 -5.33
CA GLY A 44 -0.05 2.45 -3.91
C GLY A 44 1.12 2.84 -3.02
N ARG A 45 2.03 3.69 -3.51
CA ARG A 45 3.11 4.28 -2.72
C ARG A 45 2.90 5.78 -2.62
N ILE A 46 3.15 6.36 -1.45
CA ILE A 46 3.00 7.80 -1.26
C ILE A 46 4.17 8.49 -1.98
N LYS A 47 3.87 9.56 -2.71
CA LYS A 47 4.86 10.47 -3.28
C LYS A 47 4.51 11.91 -2.91
N LEU A 48 5.53 12.70 -2.64
CA LEU A 48 5.42 14.13 -2.43
C LEU A 48 5.74 14.87 -3.72
N ASP A 49 4.77 15.60 -4.24
CA ASP A 49 4.94 16.54 -5.35
C ASP A 49 4.89 17.97 -4.79
N CYS A 50 6.02 18.67 -4.84
CA CYS A 50 6.09 20.06 -4.41
C CYS A 50 6.12 20.97 -5.62
N PHE A 51 4.97 21.56 -5.90
CA PHE A 51 4.78 22.30 -7.13
C PHE A 51 5.62 23.59 -7.21
N HIS A 52 5.83 24.38 -6.14
CA HIS A 52 6.39 25.74 -6.34
C HIS A 52 7.18 26.40 -5.18
N TYR A 53 7.48 25.74 -4.06
CA TYR A 53 7.96 26.46 -2.87
C TYR A 53 9.44 26.20 -2.53
N LYS A 54 10.22 27.29 -2.39
CA LYS A 54 11.65 27.21 -2.02
C LYS A 54 11.86 26.93 -0.53
N LYS A 55 10.99 27.45 0.36
CA LYS A 55 11.00 27.18 1.81
C LYS A 55 9.75 27.78 2.46
N VAL A 56 8.99 27.00 3.23
CA VAL A 56 7.82 27.47 3.97
C VAL A 56 7.87 26.89 5.39
N ARG A 57 7.54 27.71 6.39
CA ARG A 57 7.33 27.28 7.78
C ARG A 57 5.99 27.83 8.24
N LEU A 58 5.08 26.96 8.61
CA LEU A 58 3.76 27.29 9.13
C LEU A 58 3.60 26.68 10.52
N HIS A 59 2.88 27.40 11.35
CA HIS A 59 2.57 27.01 12.72
C HIS A 59 1.16 27.46 13.03
N GLN A 60 0.33 26.54 13.49
CA GLN A 60 -1.02 26.79 13.95
C GLN A 60 -1.12 26.32 15.40
N ALA A 61 -1.54 27.23 16.27
CA ALA A 61 -1.78 26.97 17.68
C ALA A 61 -3.13 27.59 18.07
N THR A 62 -3.90 26.87 18.87
CA THR A 62 -5.23 27.32 19.31
C THR A 62 -5.08 28.33 20.46
N ALA A 63 -6.01 29.30 20.58
CA ALA A 63 -5.86 30.47 21.47
C ALA A 63 -5.97 30.18 22.97
N ALA A 64 -6.46 29.01 23.37
CA ALA A 64 -6.36 28.51 24.73
C ALA A 64 -5.04 27.73 24.88
N PRO A 65 -4.42 27.64 26.08
CA PRO A 65 -3.23 26.82 26.32
C PRO A 65 -3.53 25.30 26.28
N SER A 66 -4.42 24.88 25.38
CA SER A 66 -4.79 23.50 25.11
C SER A 66 -3.80 22.85 24.15
N GLU A 67 -3.49 21.61 24.50
CA GLU A 67 -2.56 20.59 23.99
C GLU A 67 -2.47 20.36 22.46
N ASP A 68 -3.13 21.19 21.64
CA ASP A 68 -3.26 21.00 20.20
C ASP A 68 -2.40 22.01 19.44
N GLU A 69 -1.31 21.52 18.86
CA GLU A 69 -0.35 22.30 18.06
C GLU A 69 -0.06 21.60 16.74
N GLU A 70 0.06 22.37 15.66
CA GLU A 70 0.38 21.85 14.34
C GLU A 70 1.52 22.64 13.68
N PHE A 71 2.54 21.92 13.22
CA PHE A 71 3.73 22.47 12.59
C PHE A 71 3.91 21.84 11.20
N LEU A 72 4.16 22.69 10.21
CA LEU A 72 4.49 22.26 8.86
C LEU A 72 5.74 23.00 8.38
N PHE A 73 6.75 22.24 7.98
CA PHE A 73 7.98 22.77 7.41
C PHE A 73 8.26 22.10 6.08
N VAL A 74 8.33 22.90 5.01
CA VAL A 74 8.60 22.44 3.66
C VAL A 74 9.87 23.10 3.15
N THR A 75 10.77 22.31 2.60
CA THR A 75 12.00 22.78 1.96
C THR A 75 12.20 22.09 0.62
N ALA A 76 12.81 22.79 -0.34
CA ALA A 76 13.24 22.18 -1.59
C ALA A 76 14.74 22.40 -1.78
N ASN A 77 15.52 21.33 -1.68
CA ASN A 77 16.96 21.36 -1.90
C ASN A 77 17.27 20.73 -3.25
N HIS A 78 17.86 21.51 -4.18
CA HIS A 78 18.21 21.06 -5.53
C HIS A 78 17.04 20.48 -6.36
N GLY A 79 15.83 20.99 -6.12
CA GLY A 79 14.62 20.50 -6.79
C GLY A 79 14.02 19.24 -6.16
N THR A 80 14.64 18.69 -5.12
CA THR A 80 14.07 17.59 -4.34
C THR A 80 13.33 18.17 -3.14
N PRO A 81 12.00 17.95 -3.03
CA PRO A 81 11.26 18.40 -1.87
C PRO A 81 11.50 17.54 -0.64
N SER A 82 11.38 18.17 0.51
CA SER A 82 11.24 17.51 1.80
C SER A 82 10.23 18.27 2.65
N LEU A 83 9.48 17.52 3.44
CA LEU A 83 8.41 18.01 4.29
C LEU A 83 8.56 17.34 5.66
N HIS A 84 8.56 18.15 6.71
CA HIS A 84 8.46 17.74 8.09
C HIS A 84 7.17 18.31 8.65
N TYR A 85 6.30 17.43 9.13
CA TYR A 85 4.99 17.77 9.67
C TYR A 85 4.82 17.12 11.04
N VAL A 86 4.32 17.91 11.99
CA VAL A 86 4.02 17.44 13.35
C VAL A 86 2.65 17.96 13.74
N ARG A 87 1.78 17.08 14.21
CA ARG A 87 0.48 17.42 14.81
C ARG A 87 0.39 16.82 16.20
N HIS A 88 0.09 17.66 17.17
CA HIS A 88 -0.31 17.30 18.52
C HIS A 88 -1.82 17.47 18.64
N LEU A 89 -2.52 16.45 19.14
CA LEU A 89 -3.95 16.49 19.40
C LEU A 89 -4.21 15.77 20.74
N GLY A 90 -4.26 16.53 21.83
CA GLY A 90 -4.32 16.02 23.20
C GLY A 90 -3.21 15.00 23.49
N GLN A 91 -3.60 13.74 23.69
CA GLN A 91 -2.71 12.61 23.97
C GLN A 91 -2.10 11.94 22.73
N SER A 92 -2.37 12.49 21.54
CA SER A 92 -1.89 11.97 20.26
C SER A 92 -0.83 12.87 19.67
N LYS A 93 0.21 12.26 19.10
CA LYS A 93 1.22 12.94 18.28
C LYS A 93 1.39 12.20 16.97
N VAL A 94 1.29 12.91 15.85
CA VAL A 94 1.62 12.40 14.52
C VAL A 94 2.79 13.18 13.96
N THR A 95 3.78 12.48 13.41
CA THR A 95 4.92 13.04 12.69
C THR A 95 4.97 12.44 11.29
N ILE A 96 5.03 13.29 10.26
CA ILE A 96 5.20 12.88 8.86
C ILE A 96 6.48 13.52 8.36
N ASP A 97 7.44 12.69 8.01
CA ASP A 97 8.71 13.07 7.44
C ASP A 97 8.81 12.53 6.02
N THR A 98 9.13 13.43 5.10
CA THR A 98 9.55 13.06 3.76
C THR A 98 10.95 13.60 3.54
N THR A 99 11.86 12.71 3.17
CA THR A 99 13.25 13.06 2.91
C THR A 99 13.56 12.98 1.43
N GLN A 100 14.80 13.29 1.07
CA GLN A 100 15.26 13.18 -0.31
C GLN A 100 15.08 11.74 -0.83
N ASN A 101 14.67 11.59 -2.09
CA ASN A 101 14.48 10.33 -2.81
C ASN A 101 13.21 9.52 -2.49
N ASP A 102 12.05 10.18 -2.36
CA ASP A 102 10.74 9.49 -2.16
C ASP A 102 10.68 8.60 -0.90
N CYS A 103 11.55 8.88 0.10
CA CYS A 103 11.53 8.21 1.38
C CYS A 103 10.55 8.90 2.32
N ILE A 104 9.66 8.12 2.94
CA ILE A 104 8.58 8.61 3.78
C ILE A 104 8.59 7.84 5.09
N ARG A 105 8.49 8.57 6.20
CA ARG A 105 8.32 8.04 7.55
C ARG A 105 7.11 8.70 8.18
N ILE A 106 6.16 7.90 8.63
CA ILE A 106 5.00 8.36 9.38
C ILE A 106 5.07 7.69 10.75
N GLU A 107 5.06 8.47 11.81
CA GLU A 107 5.06 7.98 13.18
C GLU A 107 3.87 8.59 13.92
N ALA A 108 2.98 7.73 14.40
CA ALA A 108 1.86 8.13 15.25
C ALA A 108 2.04 7.50 16.63
N LYS A 109 1.85 8.31 17.67
CA LYS A 109 1.88 7.90 19.07
C LYS A 109 0.60 8.35 19.74
N HIS A 110 -0.02 7.47 20.51
CA HIS A 110 -1.23 7.75 21.26
C HIS A 110 -1.10 7.18 22.68
N GLN A 111 -1.33 8.00 23.70
CA GLN A 111 -1.42 7.50 25.07
C GLN A 111 -2.82 6.94 25.32
N LEU A 112 -2.90 5.65 25.67
CA LEU A 112 -4.13 4.97 26.02
C LEU A 112 -4.48 5.22 27.50
N PRO A 113 -5.77 5.12 27.90
CA PRO A 113 -6.21 5.31 29.28
C PRO A 113 -5.55 4.38 30.31
N THR A 114 -5.03 3.22 29.88
CA THR A 114 -4.35 2.25 30.74
C THR A 114 -2.88 2.59 31.01
N ASP A 115 -2.46 3.83 30.77
CA ASP A 115 -1.05 4.26 30.79
C ASP A 115 -0.14 3.45 29.84
N ARG A 116 -0.75 2.89 28.78
CA ARG A 116 -0.03 2.22 27.70
C ARG A 116 0.11 3.18 26.54
N THR A 117 1.21 3.07 25.81
CA THR A 117 1.39 3.82 24.57
C THR A 117 1.12 2.90 23.39
N GLU A 118 0.35 3.40 22.43
CA GLU A 118 0.22 2.82 21.09
C GLU A 118 1.12 3.62 20.14
N THR A 119 1.98 2.92 19.39
CA THR A 119 2.86 3.51 18.37
C THR A 119 2.63 2.81 17.04
N LEU A 120 2.34 3.58 15.99
CA LEU A 120 2.33 3.10 14.61
C LEU A 120 3.44 3.80 13.84
N LEU A 121 4.33 3.01 13.26
CA LEU A 121 5.44 3.49 12.42
C LEU A 121 5.30 2.90 11.02
N ILE A 122 5.18 3.77 10.01
CA ILE A 122 5.18 3.41 8.60
C ILE A 122 6.47 3.95 7.97
N GLN A 123 7.25 3.08 7.33
CA GLN A 123 8.46 3.45 6.62
C GLN A 123 8.39 2.98 5.17
N GLN A 124 8.49 3.94 4.26
CA GLN A 124 8.55 3.69 2.82
C GLN A 124 9.88 4.19 2.29
N GLN A 125 10.71 3.29 1.76
CA GLN A 125 11.91 3.66 1.03
C GLN A 125 11.59 4.00 -0.44
N ALA A 126 12.53 4.61 -1.15
CA ALA A 126 12.44 4.87 -2.60
C ALA A 126 12.05 3.61 -3.41
N SER A 127 12.52 2.45 -2.96
CA SER A 127 12.26 1.14 -3.55
C SER A 127 12.19 0.06 -2.46
N GLY A 128 11.47 -1.03 -2.73
CA GLY A 128 11.31 -2.13 -1.77
C GLY A 128 9.96 -2.08 -1.05
N PRO A 129 9.74 -2.95 -0.05
CA PRO A 129 8.47 -2.98 0.69
C PRO A 129 8.26 -1.70 1.50
N ILE A 130 7.00 -1.43 1.83
CA ILE A 130 6.58 -0.55 2.91
C ILE A 130 6.64 -1.40 4.19
N GLU A 131 7.35 -0.89 5.19
CA GLU A 131 7.50 -1.52 6.50
C GLU A 131 6.56 -0.83 7.49
N ILE A 132 5.80 -1.62 8.24
CA ILE A 132 4.82 -1.13 9.21
C ILE A 132 5.09 -1.82 10.53
N THR A 133 5.33 -1.04 11.57
CA THR A 133 5.49 -1.52 12.95
C THR A 133 4.37 -0.95 13.79
N HIS A 134 3.58 -1.82 14.41
CA HIS A 134 2.48 -1.45 15.30
C HIS A 134 2.75 -2.01 16.70
N GLU A 135 2.89 -1.12 17.66
CA GLU A 135 3.26 -1.45 19.04
C GLU A 135 2.17 -0.96 20.00
N ILE A 136 1.70 -1.82 20.89
CA ILE A 136 0.72 -1.49 21.93
C ILE A 136 1.24 -2.03 23.28
N GLY A 137 1.77 -1.15 24.11
CA GLY A 137 2.46 -1.56 25.34
C GLY A 137 3.68 -2.44 25.01
N GLU A 138 3.66 -3.71 25.44
CA GLU A 138 4.75 -4.67 25.18
C GLU A 138 4.55 -5.50 23.89
N GLN A 139 3.37 -5.41 23.27
CA GLN A 139 3.07 -6.15 22.04
C GLN A 139 3.60 -5.36 20.85
N SER A 140 4.39 -6.01 19.98
CA SER A 140 4.90 -5.41 18.75
C SER A 140 4.62 -6.34 17.57
N ARG A 141 4.08 -5.78 16.49
CA ARG A 141 3.80 -6.46 15.23
C ARG A 141 4.50 -5.73 14.10
N GLN A 142 5.25 -6.46 13.29
CA GLN A 142 5.92 -5.92 12.11
C GLN A 142 5.34 -6.57 10.84
N ILE A 143 5.01 -5.75 9.86
CA ILE A 143 4.43 -6.13 8.58
C ILE A 143 5.27 -5.51 7.47
N GLN A 144 5.47 -6.26 6.39
CA GLN A 144 6.06 -5.76 5.15
C GLN A 144 5.06 -5.99 4.02
N THR A 145 4.78 -4.93 3.25
CA THR A 145 3.83 -4.99 2.14
C THR A 145 4.35 -4.23 0.93
N ALA A 146 3.98 -4.62 -0.29
CA ALA A 146 4.54 -4.00 -1.49
C ALA A 146 4.00 -2.58 -1.73
N SER A 147 2.75 -2.33 -1.35
CA SER A 147 2.06 -1.04 -1.48
C SER A 147 0.86 -0.98 -0.53
N PHE A 148 0.26 0.22 -0.33
CA PHE A 148 -0.97 0.36 0.44
C PHE A 148 -2.15 -0.43 -0.16
N TRP A 149 -2.18 -0.64 -1.48
CA TRP A 149 -3.18 -1.52 -2.10
C TRP A 149 -3.02 -2.98 -1.65
N HIS A 150 -1.78 -3.46 -1.52
CA HIS A 150 -1.52 -4.80 -0.97
C HIS A 150 -1.90 -4.87 0.51
N LEU A 151 -1.59 -3.83 1.29
CA LEU A 151 -1.96 -3.75 2.70
C LEU A 151 -3.46 -3.85 2.93
N ILE A 152 -4.27 -3.15 2.12
CA ILE A 152 -5.74 -3.23 2.18
C ILE A 152 -6.21 -4.68 1.98
N ALA A 153 -5.58 -5.42 1.07
CA ALA A 153 -5.94 -6.82 0.80
C ALA A 153 -5.39 -7.81 1.84
N GLU A 154 -4.27 -7.50 2.48
CA GLU A 154 -3.59 -8.40 3.43
C GLU A 154 -4.05 -8.20 4.88
N GLU A 155 -4.28 -6.95 5.28
CA GLU A 155 -4.57 -6.54 6.66
C GLU A 155 -5.62 -5.42 6.69
N PRO A 156 -6.87 -5.69 6.24
CA PRO A 156 -7.91 -4.66 6.08
C PRO A 156 -8.22 -3.95 7.40
N GLU A 157 -8.32 -4.69 8.51
CA GLU A 157 -8.63 -4.12 9.82
C GLU A 157 -7.53 -3.15 10.30
N LEU A 158 -6.25 -3.53 10.17
CA LEU A 158 -5.13 -2.65 10.51
C LEU A 158 -5.13 -1.40 9.62
N PHE A 159 -5.43 -1.59 8.33
CA PHE A 159 -5.48 -0.47 7.40
C PHE A 159 -6.55 0.53 7.82
N GLU A 160 -7.80 0.07 8.01
CA GLU A 160 -8.93 0.94 8.34
C GLU A 160 -8.78 1.64 9.68
N THR A 161 -8.34 0.90 10.72
CA THR A 161 -8.30 1.42 12.10
C THR A 161 -7.10 2.31 12.37
N ALA A 162 -5.94 2.01 11.78
CA ALA A 162 -4.68 2.64 12.19
C ALA A 162 -4.00 3.41 11.06
N VAL A 163 -4.00 2.90 9.83
CA VAL A 163 -3.26 3.49 8.70
C VAL A 163 -4.07 4.57 7.97
N ALA A 164 -5.33 4.29 7.65
CA ALA A 164 -6.21 5.18 6.90
C ALA A 164 -6.39 6.55 7.58
N PRO A 165 -6.53 6.64 8.93
CA PRO A 165 -6.57 7.94 9.62
C PRO A 165 -5.29 8.77 9.46
N LEU A 166 -4.13 8.13 9.28
CA LEU A 166 -2.88 8.86 9.01
C LEU A 166 -2.78 9.30 7.56
N LEU A 167 -3.26 8.48 6.63
CA LEU A 167 -3.31 8.84 5.22
C LEU A 167 -4.29 9.99 4.96
N SER A 168 -5.40 10.09 5.71
CA SER A 168 -6.36 11.17 5.58
C SER A 168 -5.79 12.56 5.94
N LEU A 169 -4.68 12.62 6.68
CA LEU A 169 -3.95 13.87 6.93
C LEU A 169 -3.25 14.41 5.66
N MET A 170 -3.01 13.55 4.66
CA MET A 170 -2.26 13.87 3.45
C MET A 170 -3.13 13.91 2.18
N PHE A 171 -4.24 13.16 2.16
CA PHE A 171 -5.10 13.02 0.99
C PHE A 171 -6.51 13.53 1.30
N ASP A 172 -6.92 14.60 0.60
CA ASP A 172 -8.29 15.13 0.69
C ASP A 172 -9.29 14.11 0.14
N ARG A 173 -10.35 13.82 0.91
CA ARG A 173 -11.52 12.99 0.51
C ARG A 173 -11.19 11.63 -0.11
N TYR A 174 -10.06 11.03 0.27
CA TYR A 174 -9.64 9.77 -0.32
C TYR A 174 -10.41 8.60 0.30
N ARG A 175 -11.53 8.23 -0.34
CA ARG A 175 -12.30 7.03 -0.04
C ARG A 175 -11.57 5.80 -0.57
N MET A 176 -10.55 5.37 0.17
CA MET A 176 -9.72 4.20 -0.17
C MET A 176 -10.56 2.92 -0.30
N ASP A 177 -11.66 2.84 0.45
CA ASP A 177 -12.69 1.81 0.36
C ASP A 177 -13.32 1.76 -1.03
N GLU A 178 -13.92 2.86 -1.49
CA GLU A 178 -14.55 2.95 -2.82
C GLU A 178 -13.54 2.72 -3.94
N PHE A 179 -12.31 3.21 -3.74
CA PHE A 179 -11.24 3.04 -4.70
C PHE A 179 -10.82 1.57 -4.81
N SER A 180 -10.73 0.86 -3.68
CA SER A 180 -10.43 -0.57 -3.61
C SER A 180 -11.52 -1.40 -4.29
N ASP A 181 -12.79 -1.12 -4.01
CA ASP A 181 -13.93 -1.77 -4.67
C ASP A 181 -13.91 -1.57 -6.18
N ALA A 182 -13.59 -0.35 -6.63
CA ALA A 182 -13.47 -0.01 -8.03
C ALA A 182 -12.30 -0.71 -8.73
N ILE A 183 -11.18 -0.95 -8.04
CA ILE A 183 -10.06 -1.77 -8.54
C ILE A 183 -10.50 -3.23 -8.68
N ASP A 184 -11.11 -3.77 -7.63
CA ASP A 184 -11.51 -5.16 -7.57
C ASP A 184 -12.56 -5.49 -8.65
N GLN A 185 -13.57 -4.62 -8.85
CA GLN A 185 -14.53 -4.75 -9.95
C GLN A 185 -13.85 -4.84 -11.33
N ARG A 186 -12.82 -4.04 -11.56
CA ARG A 186 -12.05 -4.04 -12.82
C ARG A 186 -11.23 -5.31 -12.99
N LEU A 187 -10.61 -5.80 -11.93
CA LEU A 187 -9.88 -7.07 -11.94
C LEU A 187 -10.81 -8.25 -12.25
N ARG A 188 -12.00 -8.30 -11.64
CA ARG A 188 -13.01 -9.31 -11.96
C ARG A 188 -13.48 -9.23 -13.42
N ALA A 189 -13.72 -8.02 -13.93
CA ALA A 189 -14.09 -7.82 -15.33
C ALA A 189 -12.97 -8.24 -16.30
N GLN A 190 -11.72 -8.03 -15.92
CA GLN A 190 -10.54 -8.46 -16.68
C GLN A 190 -10.35 -9.98 -16.64
N ALA A 191 -10.59 -10.62 -15.49
CA ALA A 191 -10.53 -12.08 -15.32
C ALA A 191 -11.44 -12.83 -16.30
N ALA A 192 -12.59 -12.25 -16.62
CA ALA A 192 -13.56 -12.82 -17.56
C ALA A 192 -13.12 -12.75 -19.03
N ARG A 193 -12.03 -12.04 -19.34
CA ARG A 193 -11.50 -11.85 -20.71
C ARG A 193 -10.20 -12.64 -20.90
N SER A 194 -9.80 -12.82 -22.16
CA SER A 194 -8.47 -13.36 -22.46
C SER A 194 -7.38 -12.34 -22.10
N PRO A 195 -6.26 -12.76 -21.50
CA PRO A 195 -5.20 -11.83 -21.13
C PRO A 195 -4.46 -11.31 -22.37
N GLU A 196 -4.26 -10.00 -22.41
CA GLU A 196 -3.44 -9.34 -23.45
C GLU A 196 -1.94 -9.49 -23.18
N ILE A 197 -1.57 -9.63 -21.90
CA ILE A 197 -0.19 -9.71 -21.43
C ILE A 197 0.03 -11.10 -20.84
N THR A 198 1.08 -11.78 -21.28
CA THR A 198 1.47 -13.08 -20.71
C THR A 198 2.93 -13.07 -20.30
N LYS A 199 3.27 -13.85 -19.27
CA LYS A 199 4.65 -14.05 -18.80
C LYS A 199 5.57 -14.48 -19.93
N ALA A 200 5.12 -15.44 -20.76
CA ALA A 200 5.89 -15.90 -21.91
C ALA A 200 6.19 -14.76 -22.90
N SER A 201 5.21 -13.91 -23.21
CA SER A 201 5.41 -12.76 -24.10
C SER A 201 6.40 -11.72 -23.54
N VAL A 202 6.36 -11.49 -22.21
CA VAL A 202 7.27 -10.55 -21.53
C VAL A 202 8.68 -11.12 -21.47
N GLU A 203 8.85 -12.40 -21.11
CA GLU A 203 10.14 -13.08 -21.08
C GLU A 203 10.79 -13.12 -22.47
N GLN A 204 10.00 -13.39 -23.51
CA GLN A 204 10.47 -13.33 -24.90
C GLN A 204 10.96 -11.93 -25.27
N ALA A 205 10.17 -10.89 -25.00
CA ALA A 205 10.55 -9.52 -25.30
C ALA A 205 11.79 -9.08 -24.51
N VAL A 206 11.94 -9.49 -23.25
CA VAL A 206 13.15 -9.24 -22.46
C VAL A 206 14.36 -9.96 -23.06
N GLY A 207 14.21 -11.21 -23.52
CA GLY A 207 15.27 -11.93 -24.23
C GLY A 207 15.72 -11.19 -25.50
N GLN A 208 14.77 -10.65 -26.27
CA GLN A 208 15.04 -9.87 -27.49
C GLN A 208 15.73 -8.51 -27.22
N LEU A 209 15.78 -8.03 -25.97
CA LEU A 209 16.58 -6.85 -25.63
C LEU A 209 18.09 -7.09 -25.75
N ALA A 210 18.55 -8.35 -25.74
CA ALA A 210 19.96 -8.71 -25.95
C ALA A 210 20.29 -9.01 -27.42
N ASP A 211 19.32 -8.90 -28.34
CA ASP A 211 19.53 -9.23 -29.75
C ASP A 211 20.58 -8.30 -30.38
N PRO A 212 21.55 -8.79 -31.20
CA PRO A 212 22.52 -7.93 -31.87
C PRO A 212 21.89 -6.96 -32.88
N ASP A 213 20.76 -7.31 -33.49
CA ASP A 213 20.02 -6.43 -34.40
C ASP A 213 19.27 -5.34 -33.61
N ARG A 214 19.66 -4.09 -33.88
CA ARG A 214 19.02 -2.90 -33.30
C ARG A 214 17.52 -2.85 -33.57
N ARG A 215 17.05 -3.33 -34.73
CA ARG A 215 15.61 -3.32 -35.06
C ARG A 215 14.82 -4.22 -34.12
N GLN A 216 15.33 -5.41 -33.82
CA GLN A 216 14.71 -6.35 -32.89
C GLN A 216 14.69 -5.78 -31.47
N ARG A 217 15.81 -5.22 -31.00
CA ARG A 217 15.85 -4.56 -29.68
C ARG A 217 14.83 -3.44 -29.54
N LEU A 218 14.70 -2.59 -30.57
CA LEU A 218 13.72 -1.50 -30.57
C LEU A 218 12.28 -2.01 -30.63
N ALA A 219 12.01 -3.07 -31.38
CA ALA A 219 10.68 -3.71 -31.42
C ALA A 219 10.30 -4.26 -30.05
N ALA A 220 11.22 -4.96 -29.38
CA ALA A 220 11.03 -5.48 -28.03
C ALA A 220 10.79 -4.36 -27.00
N GLN A 221 11.57 -3.27 -27.06
CA GLN A 221 11.34 -2.10 -26.21
C GLN A 221 9.96 -1.47 -26.42
N ARG A 222 9.49 -1.39 -27.67
CA ARG A 222 8.15 -0.87 -27.99
C ARG A 222 7.05 -1.79 -27.50
N GLN A 223 7.20 -3.11 -27.66
CA GLN A 223 6.25 -4.10 -27.17
C GLN A 223 6.11 -4.03 -25.64
N LEU A 224 7.24 -3.96 -24.91
CA LEU A 224 7.22 -3.78 -23.46
C LEU A 224 6.63 -2.42 -23.07
N ALA A 225 6.91 -1.36 -23.83
CA ALA A 225 6.32 -0.04 -23.59
C ALA A 225 4.80 -0.03 -23.74
N SER A 226 4.28 -0.64 -24.80
CA SER A 226 2.85 -0.63 -25.13
C SER A 226 2.02 -1.44 -24.15
N ALA A 227 2.61 -2.42 -23.47
CA ALA A 227 1.95 -3.20 -22.44
C ALA A 227 1.69 -2.41 -21.14
N GLY A 228 2.27 -1.21 -21.00
CA GLY A 228 1.94 -0.29 -19.90
C GLY A 228 2.35 -0.78 -18.52
N VAL A 229 1.63 -0.36 -17.47
CA VAL A 229 1.98 -0.69 -16.07
C VAL A 229 1.75 -2.15 -15.71
N GLY A 230 0.94 -2.88 -16.48
CA GLY A 230 0.61 -4.27 -16.21
C GLY A 230 1.78 -5.23 -16.33
N ILE A 231 2.89 -4.86 -16.99
CA ILE A 231 4.08 -5.74 -17.02
C ILE A 231 4.98 -5.59 -15.79
N LEU A 232 4.76 -4.58 -14.93
CA LEU A 232 5.67 -4.29 -13.83
C LEU A 232 5.83 -5.48 -12.85
N PRO A 233 4.75 -6.17 -12.40
CA PRO A 233 4.92 -7.34 -11.53
C PRO A 233 5.71 -8.46 -12.22
N LEU A 234 5.47 -8.71 -13.51
CA LEU A 234 6.22 -9.72 -14.28
C LEU A 234 7.70 -9.35 -14.40
N LEU A 235 8.01 -8.09 -14.70
CA LEU A 235 9.40 -7.60 -14.76
C LEU A 235 10.12 -7.63 -13.41
N ASN A 236 9.39 -7.62 -12.28
CA ASN A 236 9.97 -7.75 -10.94
C ASN A 236 10.30 -9.20 -10.58
N GLN A 237 9.70 -10.17 -11.26
CA GLN A 237 9.97 -11.60 -11.06
C GLN A 237 11.16 -12.12 -11.88
N ILE A 238 11.66 -11.35 -12.85
CA ILE A 238 12.82 -11.73 -13.65
C ILE A 238 14.08 -11.67 -12.80
N ASP A 239 14.83 -12.77 -12.76
CA ASP A 239 16.10 -12.83 -12.05
C ASP A 239 17.13 -11.90 -12.71
N ASN A 240 17.45 -10.80 -12.02
CA ASN A 240 18.43 -9.81 -12.46
C ASN A 240 19.81 -10.40 -12.74
N LYS A 241 20.16 -11.56 -12.16
CA LYS A 241 21.45 -12.23 -12.42
C LYS A 241 21.52 -12.84 -13.82
N ARG A 242 20.38 -13.09 -14.46
CA ARG A 242 20.29 -13.64 -15.81
C ARG A 242 20.32 -12.58 -16.91
N LEU A 243 20.28 -11.31 -16.53
CA LEU A 243 20.25 -10.17 -17.44
C LEU A 243 21.64 -9.57 -17.61
N ASP A 244 22.02 -9.25 -18.84
CA ASP A 244 23.23 -8.49 -19.10
C ASP A 244 23.11 -7.02 -18.62
N ALA A 245 24.19 -6.24 -18.74
CA ALA A 245 24.20 -4.85 -18.30
C ALA A 245 23.25 -3.95 -19.10
N GLU A 246 23.13 -4.16 -20.42
CA GLU A 246 22.27 -3.36 -21.30
C GLU A 246 20.80 -3.66 -21.00
N GLN A 247 20.42 -4.94 -20.89
CA GLN A 247 19.08 -5.38 -20.51
C GLN A 247 18.65 -4.79 -19.17
N ARG A 248 19.52 -4.86 -18.14
CA ARG A 248 19.23 -4.27 -16.83
C ARG A 248 19.03 -2.76 -16.92
N GLN A 249 19.85 -2.06 -17.69
CA GLN A 249 19.72 -0.62 -17.89
C GLN A 249 18.40 -0.27 -18.61
N LEU A 250 18.05 -0.99 -19.68
CA LEU A 250 16.83 -0.75 -20.45
C LEU A 250 15.57 -1.06 -19.65
N ILE A 251 15.56 -2.18 -18.92
CA ILE A 251 14.45 -2.54 -18.02
C ILE A 251 14.34 -1.52 -16.88
N GLY A 252 15.45 -1.05 -16.31
CA GLY A 252 15.46 0.00 -15.30
C GLY A 252 14.80 1.30 -15.81
N LYS A 253 15.21 1.77 -16.99
CA LYS A 253 14.60 2.94 -17.65
C LYS A 253 13.12 2.73 -17.96
N LEU A 254 12.76 1.53 -18.41
CA LEU A 254 11.36 1.18 -18.67
C LEU A 254 10.53 1.23 -17.39
N LYS A 255 10.99 0.61 -16.30
CA LYS A 255 10.31 0.64 -15.00
C LYS A 255 10.11 2.08 -14.53
N GLN A 256 11.16 2.91 -14.57
CA GLN A 256 11.05 4.34 -14.25
C GLN A 256 9.99 5.06 -15.11
N ARG A 257 9.96 4.80 -16.42
CA ARG A 257 8.96 5.39 -17.32
C ARG A 257 7.54 4.87 -17.09
N LEU A 258 7.36 3.64 -16.64
CA LEU A 258 6.02 3.10 -16.36
C LEU A 258 5.50 3.61 -15.00
N THR A 259 6.41 3.80 -14.05
CA THR A 259 6.16 4.39 -12.73
C THR A 259 6.18 5.92 -12.75
N ILE A 260 6.01 6.57 -13.92
CA ILE A 260 5.84 8.05 -13.98
C ILE A 260 4.85 8.49 -12.89
N ASP A 261 5.15 9.64 -12.30
CA ASP A 261 4.43 10.34 -11.22
C ASP A 261 3.04 10.80 -11.66
N ARG A 262 2.21 9.82 -12.02
CA ARG A 262 0.78 9.97 -12.22
C ARG A 262 0.11 9.35 -11.01
N HIS A 263 -0.75 10.16 -10.42
CA HIS A 263 -1.67 9.72 -9.41
C HIS A 263 -2.43 8.45 -9.82
N ASP A 264 -2.69 7.60 -8.84
CA ASP A 264 -3.44 6.38 -9.03
C ASP A 264 -4.87 6.67 -9.51
N THR A 265 -5.32 5.82 -10.42
CA THR A 265 -6.73 5.70 -10.82
C THR A 265 -7.10 4.22 -10.74
N PRO A 266 -8.37 3.86 -10.51
CA PRO A 266 -8.75 2.46 -10.41
C PRO A 266 -8.36 1.65 -11.66
N ASP A 267 -8.48 2.23 -12.86
CA ASP A 267 -8.05 1.60 -14.12
C ASP A 267 -6.54 1.33 -14.17
N ARG A 268 -5.73 2.32 -13.76
CA ARG A 268 -4.26 2.18 -13.75
C ARG A 268 -3.82 1.14 -12.72
N VAL A 269 -4.39 1.17 -11.53
CA VAL A 269 -4.04 0.24 -10.44
C VAL A 269 -4.51 -1.18 -10.78
N ALA A 270 -5.72 -1.36 -11.31
CA ALA A 270 -6.19 -2.65 -11.79
C ALA A 270 -5.29 -3.20 -12.91
N ALA A 271 -4.92 -2.37 -13.89
CA ALA A 271 -4.00 -2.78 -14.95
C ALA A 271 -2.64 -3.21 -14.39
N TRP A 272 -2.11 -2.50 -13.38
CA TRP A 272 -0.86 -2.85 -12.70
C TRP A 272 -0.97 -4.18 -11.93
N LEU A 273 -2.04 -4.35 -11.15
CA LEU A 273 -2.27 -5.55 -10.33
C LEU A 273 -2.75 -6.76 -11.14
N ALA A 274 -3.12 -6.58 -12.40
CA ALA A 274 -3.63 -7.66 -13.27
C ALA A 274 -2.67 -8.84 -13.40
N THR A 275 -1.36 -8.62 -13.31
CA THR A 275 -0.36 -9.70 -13.36
C THR A 275 0.30 -9.96 -12.01
N ASP A 276 -0.23 -9.39 -10.92
CA ASP A 276 0.30 -9.59 -9.57
C ASP A 276 -0.40 -10.78 -8.92
N ARG A 277 0.19 -11.97 -9.05
CA ARG A 277 -0.37 -13.19 -8.47
C ARG A 277 -0.58 -13.06 -6.95
N GLY A 278 0.33 -12.39 -6.24
CA GLY A 278 0.26 -12.25 -4.78
C GLY A 278 -0.99 -11.52 -4.37
N TYR A 279 -1.27 -10.40 -5.03
CA TYR A 279 -2.49 -9.62 -4.81
C TYR A 279 -3.76 -10.45 -5.06
N TRP A 280 -3.84 -11.15 -6.20
CA TRP A 280 -5.03 -11.94 -6.54
C TRP A 280 -5.33 -13.06 -5.54
N LEU A 281 -4.31 -13.69 -4.96
CA LEU A 281 -4.50 -14.72 -3.92
C LEU A 281 -5.17 -14.16 -2.66
N ARG A 282 -4.96 -12.87 -2.36
CA ARG A 282 -5.57 -12.22 -1.21
C ARG A 282 -7.01 -11.83 -1.49
N VAL A 283 -7.24 -11.05 -2.55
CA VAL A 283 -8.58 -10.52 -2.85
C VAL A 283 -9.58 -11.59 -3.29
N SER A 284 -9.11 -12.70 -3.88
CA SER A 284 -10.01 -13.76 -4.36
C SER A 284 -10.63 -14.62 -3.27
N GLN A 285 -10.24 -14.46 -2.00
CA GLN A 285 -10.79 -15.23 -0.88
C GLN A 285 -12.29 -14.97 -0.69
N ASP A 286 -12.72 -13.73 -0.92
CA ASP A 286 -14.13 -13.31 -0.82
C ASP A 286 -14.90 -13.43 -2.15
N TRP A 287 -14.26 -13.94 -3.20
CA TRP A 287 -14.89 -14.07 -4.51
C TRP A 287 -15.78 -15.32 -4.59
N THR A 288 -16.82 -15.23 -5.42
CA THR A 288 -17.67 -16.39 -5.73
C THR A 288 -16.86 -17.49 -6.41
N PRO A 289 -17.29 -18.77 -6.35
CA PRO A 289 -16.59 -19.86 -7.01
C PRO A 289 -16.36 -19.61 -8.51
N GLN A 290 -17.35 -19.05 -9.21
CA GLN A 290 -17.20 -18.69 -10.62
C GLN A 290 -16.11 -17.63 -10.83
N GLN A 291 -16.11 -16.57 -10.02
CA GLN A 291 -15.09 -15.53 -10.08
C GLN A 291 -13.69 -16.09 -9.81
N ARG A 292 -13.53 -16.99 -8.82
CA ARG A 292 -12.26 -17.68 -8.57
C ARG A 292 -11.81 -18.58 -9.72
N SER A 293 -12.74 -19.26 -10.38
CA SER A 293 -12.45 -20.06 -11.57
C SER A 293 -11.94 -19.21 -12.74
N ASP A 294 -12.59 -18.09 -13.01
CA ASP A 294 -12.17 -17.15 -14.06
C ASP A 294 -10.82 -16.53 -13.72
N ALA A 295 -10.62 -16.13 -12.47
CA ALA A 295 -9.35 -15.65 -11.94
C ALA A 295 -8.20 -16.65 -12.10
N HIS A 296 -8.45 -17.91 -11.73
CA HIS A 296 -7.48 -18.97 -11.84
C HIS A 296 -7.07 -19.16 -13.30
N ARG A 297 -8.03 -19.24 -14.23
CA ARG A 297 -7.76 -19.38 -15.67
C ARG A 297 -6.95 -18.20 -16.19
N TYR A 298 -7.35 -16.98 -15.81
CA TYR A 298 -6.67 -15.75 -16.19
C TYR A 298 -5.21 -15.73 -15.72
N LEU A 299 -4.95 -16.09 -14.45
CA LEU A 299 -3.60 -16.12 -13.88
C LEU A 299 -2.74 -17.27 -14.43
N VAL A 300 -3.31 -18.43 -14.75
CA VAL A 300 -2.57 -19.49 -15.45
C VAL A 300 -2.05 -18.97 -16.79
N ALA A 301 -2.90 -18.30 -17.57
CA ALA A 301 -2.51 -17.75 -18.87
C ALA A 301 -1.53 -16.56 -18.74
N THR A 302 -1.71 -15.71 -17.73
CA THR A 302 -0.94 -14.48 -17.55
C THR A 302 0.40 -14.74 -16.84
N CYS A 303 0.41 -15.51 -15.77
CA CYS A 303 1.54 -15.70 -14.86
C CYS A 303 2.18 -17.09 -14.98
N GLY A 304 1.57 -18.00 -15.75
CA GLY A 304 1.98 -19.41 -15.86
C GLY A 304 1.60 -20.28 -14.65
N ARG A 305 0.96 -19.68 -13.63
CA ARG A 305 0.49 -20.35 -12.42
C ARG A 305 -0.81 -19.70 -11.95
N GLY A 306 -1.80 -20.52 -11.60
CA GLY A 306 -3.10 -20.06 -11.11
C GLY A 306 -3.11 -19.71 -9.62
N LEU A 307 -4.31 -19.60 -9.07
CA LEU A 307 -4.55 -19.48 -7.62
C LEU A 307 -4.13 -20.75 -6.86
N ASP A 308 -3.69 -20.60 -5.61
CA ASP A 308 -3.35 -21.71 -4.70
C ASP A 308 -4.59 -22.30 -3.99
N VAL A 309 -5.77 -21.72 -4.23
CA VAL A 309 -7.05 -22.18 -3.68
C VAL A 309 -7.80 -23.01 -4.71
N ASP A 310 -8.55 -24.02 -4.24
CA ASP A 310 -9.49 -24.75 -5.08
C ASP A 310 -10.54 -23.76 -5.62
N PRO A 311 -10.60 -23.54 -6.95
CA PRO A 311 -11.54 -22.59 -7.54
C PRO A 311 -13.00 -23.04 -7.37
N SER A 312 -13.25 -24.32 -7.08
CA SER A 312 -14.58 -24.90 -6.90
C SER A 312 -15.06 -24.94 -5.44
N ALA A 313 -14.17 -24.73 -4.48
CA ALA A 313 -14.53 -24.79 -3.06
C ALA A 313 -15.51 -23.66 -2.71
N VAL A 314 -16.66 -23.99 -2.11
CA VAL A 314 -17.58 -22.97 -1.58
C VAL A 314 -16.88 -22.22 -0.45
N ALA A 315 -16.90 -20.88 -0.48
CA ALA A 315 -16.33 -20.08 0.61
C ALA A 315 -17.11 -20.37 1.89
N VAL A 316 -16.55 -21.17 2.78
CA VAL A 316 -17.04 -21.28 4.16
C VAL A 316 -16.55 -20.03 4.86
N ARG A 317 -17.36 -18.97 4.84
CA ARG A 317 -17.15 -17.86 5.77
C ARG A 317 -17.20 -18.47 7.16
N ALA A 318 -16.07 -18.47 7.87
CA ALA A 318 -16.11 -18.61 9.31
C ALA A 318 -17.09 -17.52 9.79
N PRO A 319 -18.10 -17.85 10.60
CA PRO A 319 -19.02 -16.83 11.09
C PRO A 319 -18.17 -15.75 11.73
N ILE A 320 -18.34 -14.51 11.24
CA ILE A 320 -17.86 -13.32 11.93
C ILE A 320 -18.48 -13.44 13.32
N ALA A 321 -17.65 -13.75 14.31
CA ALA A 321 -18.08 -13.72 15.70
C ALA A 321 -18.44 -12.26 15.96
N GLY A 322 -19.74 -11.96 15.90
CA GLY A 322 -20.27 -10.67 16.28
C GLY A 322 -19.86 -10.41 17.73
N HIS A 323 -18.95 -9.47 17.90
CA HIS A 323 -18.63 -8.83 19.16
C HIS A 323 -19.13 -7.39 19.09
#